data_AF-H2C8Y9-F1
#
_entry.id   AF-H2C8Y9-F1
#
_cell.length_a   1.000
_cell.length_b   1.000
_cell.length_c   1.000
_cell.angle_alpha   90.00
_cell.angle_beta   90.00
_cell.angle_gamma   90.00
#
_symmetry.space_group_name_H-M   'P 1'
#
loop_
_entity.id
_entity.type
_entity.pdbx_description
1 polymer ?
#
loop_
_entity_poly.entity_id
_entity_poly.type
_entity_poly.pdbx_seq_one_letter_code
_entity_poly.pdbx_strand_id
1 'polypeptide(L)'
;MSRHTLIPVTILIVMVVGLVSPVVGSLVFYPTGNQALPYQVPLSLEYSLKVYNQSTSGNHTVTKLVEEALIMYQAQLLKGTLIQVHVNSNFTPLENFTPVRSGAYNLSYVLSPLSPLYPYIYPGFLSNSTSYAISTPNSYLILSYVNATNVTLMGNYYRAFIYRELSPSLMSLTVLEDGVLYQENQTHGSLNYVLTLRNFSLSQDIQTLNVTQTQGYLYSNLTYSSFSRTFQPSGYLEYVYPAEFPGGLLASAVYQVEPFQAFPLGGFTSFHNMFVNFVLNVGNMTQIPSNFVIVNGSSATWNGVAYTLVGNTLLNLSNGTVQVSVYKHVETIGNITASTTYIYVANGLLVEEEYNQSYPGGYAFKLVLIPNGYIDPNQHFPDVTGYSNDTLPYKPVHPTSAFVYTVVATLIIVAILVILHRRL
;
A
#
# COMPACT_ATOMS: atom_id res chain seq x y z
N MET A 1 13.38 59.80 15.65
CA MET A 1 12.78 60.09 14.33
C MET A 1 13.29 59.05 13.34
N SER A 2 12.36 58.39 12.64
CA SER A 2 12.47 57.72 11.31
C SER A 2 13.64 56.74 11.08
N ARG A 3 13.40 55.41 11.12
CA ARG A 3 12.95 54.52 10.01
C ARG A 3 13.96 54.36 8.86
N HIS A 4 14.55 53.17 8.75
CA HIS A 4 14.76 52.39 7.52
C HIS A 4 14.82 50.89 7.94
N THR A 5 13.67 50.19 8.02
CA THR A 5 13.20 49.19 7.03
C THR A 5 14.30 48.27 6.47
N LEU A 6 14.52 47.14 7.15
CA LEU A 6 15.13 45.93 6.60
C LEU A 6 14.04 45.11 5.92
N ILE A 7 14.22 44.84 4.62
CA ILE A 7 13.40 43.94 3.81
C ILE A 7 13.98 42.52 3.97
N PRO A 8 13.25 41.54 4.51
CA PRO A 8 13.61 40.15 4.31
C PRO A 8 13.00 39.67 2.99
N VAL A 9 13.87 39.38 2.02
CA VAL A 9 13.52 38.64 0.80
C VAL A 9 13.23 37.20 1.21
N THR A 10 11.96 36.86 1.36
CA THR A 10 11.50 35.47 1.46
C THR A 10 11.42 34.93 0.04
N ILE A 11 12.36 34.05 -0.34
CA ILE A 11 12.25 33.25 -1.57
C ILE A 11 11.18 32.19 -1.30
N LEU A 12 9.96 32.51 -1.73
CA LEU A 12 8.84 31.58 -1.84
C LEU A 12 9.15 30.65 -3.03
N ILE A 13 9.67 29.45 -2.77
CA ILE A 13 9.66 28.38 -3.78
C ILE A 13 8.21 27.92 -3.90
N VAL A 14 7.48 28.56 -4.81
CA VAL A 14 6.20 28.07 -5.30
C VAL A 14 6.51 26.83 -6.12
N MET A 15 6.39 25.64 -5.52
CA MET A 15 6.16 24.43 -6.29
C MET A 15 4.77 24.55 -6.92
N VAL A 16 4.72 25.14 -8.12
CA VAL A 16 3.62 24.91 -9.05
C VAL A 16 3.80 23.46 -9.53
N VAL A 17 3.30 22.50 -8.74
CA VAL A 17 2.98 21.19 -9.28
C VAL A 17 1.76 21.41 -10.16
N GLY A 18 1.96 21.32 -11.47
CA GLY A 18 0.87 21.37 -12.43
C GLY A 18 -0.18 20.34 -12.05
N LEU A 19 -1.36 20.84 -11.67
CA LEU A 19 -2.59 20.08 -11.47
C LEU A 19 -3.07 19.58 -12.83
N VAL A 20 -2.39 18.59 -13.38
CA VAL A 20 -3.03 17.67 -14.32
C VAL A 20 -3.65 16.61 -13.43
N SER A 21 -4.98 16.65 -13.31
CA SER A 21 -5.75 15.61 -12.65
C SER A 21 -5.31 14.25 -13.18
N PRO A 22 -4.69 13.37 -12.38
CA PRO A 22 -4.77 11.98 -12.71
C PRO A 22 -6.24 11.65 -12.51
N VAL A 23 -6.95 11.35 -13.60
CA VAL A 23 -8.09 10.45 -13.51
C VAL A 23 -7.54 9.25 -12.75
N VAL A 24 -7.89 9.13 -11.47
CA VAL A 24 -7.59 7.93 -10.71
C VAL A 24 -8.47 6.88 -11.36
N GLY A 25 -7.92 6.23 -12.39
CA GLY A 25 -8.51 5.03 -12.95
C GLY A 25 -8.76 4.11 -11.77
N SER A 26 -10.00 3.59 -11.70
CA SER A 26 -10.47 2.66 -10.67
C SER A 26 -9.32 1.81 -10.13
N LEU A 27 -9.12 1.81 -8.81
CA LEU A 27 -8.20 0.89 -8.15
C LEU A 27 -8.43 -0.52 -8.74
N VAL A 28 -7.42 -1.08 -9.41
CA VAL A 28 -7.57 -2.35 -10.17
C VAL A 28 -8.07 -3.49 -9.28
N PHE A 29 -7.84 -3.40 -7.98
CA PHE A 29 -8.20 -4.40 -6.98
C PHE A 29 -9.49 -4.15 -6.22
N TYR A 30 -10.30 -3.16 -6.63
CA TYR A 30 -11.49 -2.82 -5.88
C TYR A 30 -12.63 -3.81 -6.11
N PRO A 31 -13.39 -4.22 -5.07
CA PRO A 31 -14.43 -5.24 -5.20
C PRO A 31 -15.69 -4.65 -5.85
N THR A 32 -15.62 -4.29 -7.13
CA THR A 32 -16.79 -4.13 -8.01
C THR A 32 -16.90 -5.25 -9.04
N GLY A 33 -16.04 -6.27 -8.97
CA GLY A 33 -16.17 -7.48 -9.76
C GLY A 33 -15.12 -8.52 -9.40
N ASN A 34 -15.48 -9.47 -8.54
CA ASN A 34 -14.70 -10.67 -8.25
C ASN A 34 -14.67 -11.59 -9.48
N GLN A 35 -13.94 -11.22 -10.51
CA GLN A 35 -13.66 -12.10 -11.64
C GLN A 35 -12.27 -12.67 -11.46
N ALA A 36 -12.16 -14.00 -11.45
CA ALA A 36 -10.87 -14.65 -11.59
C ALA A 36 -10.23 -14.07 -12.85
N LEU A 37 -9.03 -13.50 -12.72
CA LEU A 37 -8.26 -13.02 -13.85
C LEU A 37 -7.52 -14.23 -14.44
N PRO A 38 -7.98 -14.81 -15.56
CA PRO A 38 -7.19 -15.81 -16.25
C PRO A 38 -5.88 -15.17 -16.69
N TYR A 39 -4.77 -15.87 -16.50
CA TYR A 39 -3.47 -15.40 -16.95
C TYR A 39 -2.63 -16.56 -17.48
N GLN A 40 -1.64 -16.21 -18.29
CA GLN A 40 -0.64 -17.16 -18.77
C GLN A 40 0.73 -16.78 -18.21
N VAL A 41 1.60 -17.77 -18.05
CA VAL A 41 2.94 -17.59 -17.52
C VAL A 41 3.95 -17.79 -18.66
N PRO A 42 4.93 -16.89 -18.86
CA PRO A 42 5.91 -17.03 -19.92
C PRO A 42 6.79 -18.29 -19.75
N LEU A 43 6.83 -19.15 -20.76
CA LEU A 43 7.68 -20.34 -20.75
C LEU A 43 9.06 -20.08 -21.37
N SER A 44 9.15 -19.10 -22.27
CA SER A 44 10.44 -18.66 -22.81
C SER A 44 10.45 -17.14 -22.97
N LEU A 45 11.57 -16.51 -22.64
CA LEU A 45 11.82 -15.09 -22.88
C LEU A 45 13.20 -14.94 -23.53
N GLU A 46 13.29 -14.15 -24.59
CA GLU A 46 14.55 -13.81 -25.26
C GLU A 46 14.73 -12.29 -25.24
N TYR A 47 15.85 -11.83 -24.72
CA TYR A 47 16.18 -10.41 -24.61
C TYR A 47 17.50 -10.07 -25.30
N SER A 48 17.57 -8.88 -25.88
CA SER A 48 18.82 -8.20 -26.21
C SER A 48 19.18 -7.25 -25.08
N LEU A 49 20.39 -7.35 -24.57
CA LEU A 49 20.98 -6.43 -23.60
C LEU A 49 22.05 -5.60 -24.31
N LYS A 50 21.95 -4.28 -24.21
CA LYS A 50 23.00 -3.34 -24.67
C LYS A 50 23.47 -2.49 -23.51
N VAL A 51 24.79 -2.45 -23.29
CA VAL A 51 25.40 -1.64 -22.25
C VAL A 51 26.26 -0.54 -22.88
N TYR A 52 26.03 0.68 -22.44
CA TYR A 52 26.71 1.88 -22.90
C TYR A 52 27.48 2.51 -21.74
N ASN A 53 28.72 2.92 -21.98
CA ASN A 53 29.44 3.82 -21.08
C ASN A 53 29.10 5.26 -21.46
N GLN A 54 28.62 6.04 -20.49
CA GLN A 54 28.32 7.46 -20.61
C GLN A 54 29.38 8.27 -19.88
N SER A 55 30.00 9.19 -20.61
CA SER A 55 30.86 10.21 -20.02
C SER A 55 30.34 11.61 -20.37
N THR A 56 30.21 12.45 -19.35
CA THR A 56 29.78 13.84 -19.51
C THR A 56 30.95 14.76 -19.26
N SER A 57 31.28 15.59 -20.24
CA SER A 57 32.29 16.64 -20.11
C SER A 57 31.67 17.97 -20.54
N GLY A 58 31.51 18.89 -19.59
CA GLY A 58 30.72 20.11 -19.79
C GLY A 58 29.25 19.78 -20.13
N ASN A 59 28.73 20.36 -21.21
CA ASN A 59 27.37 20.11 -21.70
C ASN A 59 27.27 18.96 -22.73
N HIS A 60 28.36 18.24 -22.98
CA HIS A 60 28.40 17.14 -23.95
C HIS A 60 28.41 15.79 -23.24
N THR A 61 27.45 14.93 -23.58
CA THR A 61 27.40 13.53 -23.13
C THR A 61 27.80 12.63 -24.31
N VAL A 62 28.85 11.84 -24.14
CA VAL A 62 29.28 10.83 -25.11
C VAL A 62 28.79 9.47 -24.63
N THR A 63 28.09 8.74 -25.51
CA THR A 63 27.63 7.37 -25.28
C THR A 63 28.43 6.41 -26.16
N LYS A 64 29.04 5.38 -25.56
CA LYS A 64 29.77 4.34 -26.29
C LYS A 64 29.25 2.97 -25.90
N LEU A 65 28.84 2.15 -26.88
CA LEU A 65 28.50 0.75 -26.64
C LEU A 65 29.75 0.00 -26.15
N VAL A 66 29.63 -0.70 -25.03
CA VAL A 66 30.72 -1.48 -24.41
C VAL A 66 30.42 -2.97 -24.33
N GLU A 67 29.15 -3.36 -24.35
CA GLU A 67 28.75 -4.77 -24.36
C GLU A 67 27.38 -4.93 -25.03
N GLU A 68 27.21 -6.02 -25.76
CA GLU A 68 25.93 -6.46 -26.32
C GLU A 68 25.78 -7.97 -26.09
N ALA A 69 24.65 -8.36 -25.50
CA ALA A 69 24.39 -9.75 -25.15
C ALA A 69 22.97 -10.17 -25.51
N LEU A 70 22.82 -11.47 -25.71
CA LEU A 70 21.56 -12.16 -25.83
C LEU A 70 21.32 -12.95 -24.55
N ILE A 71 20.13 -12.83 -23.98
CA ILE A 71 19.73 -13.49 -22.74
C ILE A 71 18.49 -14.31 -23.02
N MET A 72 18.54 -15.59 -22.69
CA MET A 72 17.45 -16.54 -22.85
C MET A 72 17.04 -17.08 -21.50
N TYR A 73 15.76 -16.91 -21.16
CA TYR A 73 15.11 -17.51 -20.00
C TYR A 73 14.22 -18.64 -20.51
N GLN A 74 14.43 -19.85 -20.00
CA GLN A 74 13.64 -21.03 -20.37
C GLN A 74 13.07 -21.69 -19.12
N ALA A 75 11.74 -21.73 -19.02
CA ALA A 75 11.05 -22.45 -17.96
C ALA A 75 11.17 -23.96 -18.18
N GLN A 76 11.73 -24.66 -17.21
CA GLN A 76 11.86 -26.13 -17.20
C GLN A 76 10.70 -26.80 -16.46
N LEU A 77 10.14 -26.10 -15.47
CA LEU A 77 9.03 -26.57 -14.66
C LEU A 77 8.18 -25.39 -14.21
N LEU A 78 6.86 -25.55 -14.28
CA LEU A 78 5.86 -24.65 -13.71
C LEU A 78 4.93 -25.46 -12.81
N LYS A 79 4.87 -25.11 -11.51
CA LYS A 79 3.98 -25.75 -10.54
C LYS A 79 3.36 -24.71 -9.62
N GLY A 80 2.12 -24.33 -9.90
CA GLY A 80 1.49 -23.20 -9.22
C GLY A 80 2.29 -21.93 -9.48
N THR A 81 2.69 -21.21 -8.42
CA THR A 81 3.52 -20.01 -8.55
C THR A 81 5.02 -20.29 -8.68
N LEU A 82 5.45 -21.53 -8.43
CA LEU A 82 6.86 -21.91 -8.48
C LEU A 82 7.27 -22.19 -9.93
N ILE A 83 8.40 -21.58 -10.32
CA ILE A 83 9.00 -21.75 -11.62
C ILE A 83 10.48 -22.11 -11.48
N GLN A 84 10.90 -23.14 -12.22
CA GLN A 84 12.31 -23.44 -12.45
C GLN A 84 12.70 -22.86 -13.80
N VAL A 85 13.65 -21.93 -13.80
CA VAL A 85 14.12 -21.23 -14.99
C VAL A 85 15.60 -21.48 -15.21
N HIS A 86 15.96 -21.80 -16.43
CA HIS A 86 17.33 -21.83 -16.90
C HIS A 86 17.63 -20.53 -17.66
N VAL A 87 18.62 -19.80 -17.19
CA VAL A 87 19.10 -18.55 -17.79
C VAL A 87 20.40 -18.84 -18.52
N ASN A 88 20.41 -18.57 -19.81
CA ASN A 88 21.62 -18.61 -20.63
C ASN A 88 21.89 -17.22 -21.21
N SER A 89 23.11 -16.74 -21.05
CA SER A 89 23.54 -15.44 -21.52
C SER A 89 24.97 -15.52 -22.03
N ASN A 90 25.25 -14.82 -23.12
CA ASN A 90 26.62 -14.60 -23.62
C ASN A 90 27.23 -13.29 -23.09
N PHE A 91 26.60 -12.65 -22.10
CA PHE A 91 27.10 -11.43 -21.48
C PHE A 91 28.45 -11.64 -20.80
N THR A 92 29.42 -10.79 -21.13
CA THR A 92 30.71 -10.76 -20.45
C THR A 92 30.64 -9.79 -19.26
N PRO A 93 30.90 -10.24 -18.02
CA PRO A 93 30.91 -9.35 -16.85
C PRO A 93 31.84 -8.16 -17.04
N LEU A 94 31.32 -6.96 -16.79
CA LEU A 94 32.11 -5.73 -16.71
C LEU A 94 32.53 -5.51 -15.25
N GLU A 95 33.63 -4.79 -15.00
CA GLU A 95 34.12 -4.57 -13.63
C GLU A 95 33.00 -4.04 -12.71
N ASN A 96 32.67 -4.83 -11.69
CA ASN A 96 31.61 -4.57 -10.70
C ASN A 96 30.17 -4.48 -11.24
N PHE A 97 29.90 -4.93 -12.47
CA PHE A 97 28.55 -4.92 -13.05
C PHE A 97 28.19 -6.25 -13.73
N THR A 98 27.12 -6.88 -13.26
CA THR A 98 26.57 -8.11 -13.84
C THR A 98 25.05 -8.12 -13.67
N PRO A 99 24.29 -7.62 -14.66
CA PRO A 99 22.84 -7.46 -14.55
C PRO A 99 22.11 -8.81 -14.58
N VAL A 100 22.69 -9.80 -15.26
CA VAL A 100 22.14 -11.15 -15.37
C VAL A 100 23.24 -12.18 -15.17
N ARG A 101 22.92 -13.23 -14.40
CA ARG A 101 23.80 -14.38 -14.18
C ARG A 101 23.20 -15.61 -14.85
N SER A 102 24.00 -16.31 -15.63
CA SER A 102 23.62 -17.60 -16.22
C SER A 102 23.55 -18.68 -15.15
N GLY A 103 22.58 -19.58 -15.24
CA GLY A 103 22.37 -20.62 -14.25
C GLY A 103 20.95 -21.19 -14.24
N ALA A 104 20.71 -22.16 -13.36
CA ALA A 104 19.38 -22.66 -13.07
C ALA A 104 18.89 -22.07 -11.74
N TYR A 105 17.68 -21.51 -11.75
CA TYR A 105 17.09 -20.83 -10.61
C TYR A 105 15.69 -21.37 -10.33
N ASN A 106 15.37 -21.49 -9.04
CA ASN A 106 14.03 -21.79 -8.56
C ASN A 106 13.51 -20.54 -7.85
N LEU A 107 12.40 -19.99 -8.31
CA LEU A 107 11.77 -18.84 -7.69
C LEU A 107 10.25 -18.92 -7.78
N SER A 108 9.58 -18.04 -7.03
CA SER A 108 8.14 -17.83 -7.17
C SER A 108 7.92 -16.52 -7.90
N TYR A 109 7.27 -16.54 -9.07
CA TYR A 109 7.12 -15.33 -9.88
C TYR A 109 6.22 -14.27 -9.22
N VAL A 110 5.37 -14.66 -8.25
CA VAL A 110 4.55 -13.73 -7.46
C VAL A 110 5.30 -13.13 -6.27
N LEU A 111 6.32 -13.84 -5.74
CA LEU A 111 7.15 -13.36 -4.63
C LEU A 111 8.45 -12.69 -5.10
N SER A 112 8.67 -12.61 -6.41
CA SER A 112 9.85 -11.99 -7.00
C SER A 112 9.48 -11.28 -8.31
N PRO A 113 8.53 -10.32 -8.26
CA PRO A 113 8.05 -9.62 -9.45
C PRO A 113 9.21 -8.85 -10.10
N LEU A 114 9.33 -8.97 -11.43
CA LEU A 114 10.39 -8.36 -12.24
C LEU A 114 11.82 -8.71 -11.78
N SER A 115 12.03 -9.88 -11.18
CA SER A 115 13.38 -10.34 -10.86
C SER A 115 14.25 -10.40 -12.12
N PRO A 116 15.53 -9.99 -12.08
CA PRO A 116 16.47 -10.20 -13.19
C PRO A 116 16.67 -11.68 -13.57
N LEU A 117 16.32 -12.60 -12.66
CA LEU A 117 16.36 -14.05 -12.89
C LEU A 117 15.15 -14.55 -13.69
N TYR A 118 14.05 -13.78 -13.72
CA TYR A 118 12.85 -14.06 -14.50
C TYR A 118 12.01 -12.77 -14.61
N PRO A 119 12.19 -11.97 -15.67
CA PRO A 119 11.67 -10.61 -15.79
C PRO A 119 10.17 -10.58 -16.15
N TYR A 120 9.35 -11.04 -15.21
CA TYR A 120 7.90 -11.14 -15.32
C TYR A 120 7.26 -10.63 -14.03
N ILE A 121 6.14 -9.93 -14.18
CA ILE A 121 5.25 -9.53 -13.09
C ILE A 121 3.88 -10.13 -13.35
N TYR A 122 3.24 -10.68 -12.32
CA TYR A 122 1.87 -11.17 -12.47
C TYR A 122 0.95 -10.03 -12.97
N PRO A 123 0.18 -10.20 -14.07
CA PRO A 123 -0.62 -9.13 -14.68
C PRO A 123 -1.57 -8.44 -13.72
N GLY A 124 -2.15 -9.19 -12.78
CA GLY A 124 -3.02 -8.60 -11.78
C GLY A 124 -2.30 -7.57 -10.91
N PHE A 125 -0.97 -7.60 -10.77
CA PHE A 125 -0.22 -6.58 -10.01
C PHE A 125 -0.07 -5.24 -10.74
N LEU A 126 -0.37 -5.18 -12.04
CA LEU A 126 -0.27 -3.94 -12.82
C LEU A 126 -1.39 -2.97 -12.42
N SER A 127 -1.01 -1.72 -12.17
CA SER A 127 -1.95 -0.66 -11.79
C SER A 127 -1.63 0.65 -12.49
N ASN A 128 -2.67 1.36 -12.92
CA ASN A 128 -2.55 2.70 -13.50
C ASN A 128 -2.47 3.82 -12.44
N SER A 129 -2.22 3.47 -11.18
CA SER A 129 -2.06 4.44 -10.09
C SER A 129 -0.78 5.27 -10.25
N THR A 130 -0.81 6.52 -9.80
CA THR A 130 0.34 7.42 -9.89
C THR A 130 1.56 6.90 -9.14
N SER A 131 1.36 6.17 -8.04
CA SER A 131 2.43 5.46 -7.31
C SER A 131 1.85 4.29 -6.51
N TYR A 132 2.43 3.10 -6.57
CA TYR A 132 2.05 1.96 -5.72
C TYR A 132 3.25 1.08 -5.41
N ALA A 133 3.17 0.31 -4.33
CA ALA A 133 4.22 -0.64 -3.97
C ALA A 133 3.71 -2.07 -4.04
N ILE A 134 4.60 -3.00 -4.39
CA ILE A 134 4.41 -4.44 -4.22
C ILE A 134 5.44 -4.88 -3.18
N SER A 135 4.97 -5.45 -2.08
CA SER A 135 5.79 -5.91 -0.97
C SER A 135 5.66 -7.41 -0.83
N THR A 136 6.78 -8.12 -0.74
CA THR A 136 6.84 -9.56 -0.51
C THR A 136 7.85 -9.82 0.62
N PRO A 137 7.85 -11.01 1.24
CA PRO A 137 8.87 -11.36 2.23
C PRO A 137 10.32 -11.26 1.72
N ASN A 138 10.54 -11.33 0.40
CA ASN A 138 11.89 -11.43 -0.18
C ASN A 138 12.32 -10.15 -0.93
N SER A 139 11.37 -9.33 -1.37
CA SER A 139 11.63 -8.17 -2.20
C SER A 139 10.47 -7.17 -2.12
N TYR A 140 10.75 -5.93 -2.49
CA TYR A 140 9.73 -4.93 -2.73
C TYR A 140 10.04 -4.18 -4.03
N LEU A 141 9.00 -3.61 -4.61
CA LEU A 141 9.06 -2.81 -5.83
C LEU A 141 8.14 -1.62 -5.68
N ILE A 142 8.59 -0.43 -6.04
CA ILE A 142 7.74 0.78 -6.00
C ILE A 142 7.65 1.34 -7.40
N LEU A 143 6.43 1.34 -7.96
CA LEU A 143 6.15 1.68 -9.35
C LEU A 143 5.28 2.93 -9.43
N SER A 144 5.60 3.79 -10.38
CA SER A 144 4.80 4.95 -10.76
C SER A 144 4.37 4.81 -12.21
N TYR A 145 3.06 4.78 -12.46
CA TYR A 145 2.53 4.70 -13.82
C TYR A 145 2.76 6.01 -14.56
N VAL A 146 3.24 5.92 -15.80
CA VAL A 146 3.49 7.08 -16.68
C VAL A 146 2.39 7.17 -17.74
N ASN A 147 2.25 6.14 -18.58
CA ASN A 147 1.24 6.05 -19.63
C ASN A 147 1.15 4.63 -20.20
N ALA A 148 0.12 4.39 -21.02
CA ALA A 148 -0.03 3.20 -21.84
C ALA A 148 0.48 3.48 -23.26
N THR A 149 1.03 2.46 -23.90
CA THR A 149 1.56 2.51 -25.26
C THR A 149 1.26 1.21 -25.99
N ASN A 150 1.48 1.19 -27.31
CA ASN A 150 1.48 -0.03 -28.11
C ASN A 150 2.90 -0.27 -28.62
N VAL A 151 3.38 -1.50 -28.43
CA VAL A 151 4.68 -1.94 -28.92
C VAL A 151 4.51 -3.02 -29.99
N THR A 152 5.46 -3.11 -30.91
CA THR A 152 5.46 -4.14 -31.94
C THR A 152 6.54 -5.16 -31.64
N LEU A 153 6.14 -6.41 -31.46
CA LEU A 153 7.07 -7.52 -31.25
C LEU A 153 6.76 -8.61 -32.27
N MET A 154 7.77 -9.02 -33.04
CA MET A 154 7.65 -10.03 -34.10
C MET A 154 6.49 -9.76 -35.09
N GLY A 155 6.20 -8.49 -35.37
CA GLY A 155 5.13 -8.07 -36.28
C GLY A 155 3.73 -8.03 -35.65
N ASN A 156 3.57 -8.41 -34.38
CA ASN A 156 2.31 -8.31 -33.65
C ASN A 156 2.30 -7.06 -32.76
N TYR A 157 1.12 -6.45 -32.59
CA TYR A 157 0.92 -5.33 -31.69
C TYR A 157 0.53 -5.81 -30.29
N TYR A 158 1.24 -5.32 -29.29
CA TYR A 158 0.96 -5.59 -27.88
C TYR A 158 0.70 -4.28 -27.15
N ARG A 159 -0.30 -4.28 -26.28
CA ARG A 159 -0.50 -3.19 -25.34
C ARG A 159 0.55 -3.30 -24.24
N ALA A 160 1.12 -2.17 -23.86
CA ALA A 160 2.12 -2.08 -22.82
C ALA A 160 1.87 -0.86 -21.92
N PHE A 161 2.42 -0.92 -20.71
CA PHE A 161 2.36 0.12 -19.70
C PHE A 161 3.78 0.55 -19.36
N ILE A 162 4.00 1.86 -19.36
CA ILE A 162 5.28 2.47 -19.01
C ILE A 162 5.22 2.86 -17.54
N TYR A 163 6.21 2.39 -16.78
CA TYR A 163 6.41 2.68 -15.38
C TYR A 163 7.76 3.33 -15.14
N ARG A 164 7.84 4.12 -14.07
CA ARG A 164 9.09 4.46 -13.40
C ARG A 164 9.19 3.63 -12.12
N GLU A 165 10.23 2.84 -11.97
CA GLU A 165 10.58 2.28 -10.68
C GLU A 165 11.23 3.38 -9.84
N LEU A 166 10.71 3.55 -8.61
CA LEU A 166 11.19 4.54 -7.67
C LEU A 166 12.16 3.93 -6.64
N SER A 167 12.13 2.61 -6.46
CA SER A 167 12.98 1.87 -5.52
C SER A 167 12.89 0.35 -5.77
N PRO A 168 13.97 -0.43 -5.54
CA PRO A 168 15.28 -0.03 -4.99
C PRO A 168 16.16 0.80 -5.93
N SER A 169 15.79 0.91 -7.21
CA SER A 169 16.56 1.67 -8.17
C SER A 169 15.69 2.52 -9.09
N LEU A 170 16.21 3.69 -9.48
CA LEU A 170 15.53 4.55 -10.44
C LEU A 170 15.72 3.97 -11.85
N MET A 171 14.67 3.35 -12.38
CA MET A 171 14.67 2.79 -13.73
C MET A 171 13.35 3.08 -14.46
N SER A 172 13.40 3.02 -15.79
CA SER A 172 12.21 3.08 -16.62
C SER A 172 11.90 1.69 -17.16
N LEU A 173 10.67 1.27 -16.95
CA LEU A 173 10.17 -0.06 -17.28
C LEU A 173 9.03 0.08 -18.29
N THR A 174 9.00 -0.79 -19.28
CA THR A 174 7.84 -1.01 -20.15
C THR A 174 7.42 -2.45 -20.01
N VAL A 175 6.19 -2.68 -19.55
CA VAL A 175 5.67 -4.02 -19.25
C VAL A 175 4.44 -4.26 -20.12
N LEU A 176 4.39 -5.42 -20.78
CA LEU A 176 3.23 -5.83 -21.57
C LEU A 176 2.02 -6.08 -20.65
N GLU A 177 0.81 -6.04 -21.22
CA GLU A 177 -0.44 -6.31 -20.47
C GLU A 177 -0.50 -7.73 -19.89
N ASP A 178 0.22 -8.68 -20.50
CA ASP A 178 0.41 -10.04 -19.99
C ASP A 178 1.52 -10.17 -18.94
N GLY A 179 2.12 -9.06 -18.49
CA GLY A 179 3.07 -9.03 -17.38
C GLY A 179 4.54 -9.25 -17.78
N VAL A 180 4.83 -9.50 -19.05
CA VAL A 180 6.21 -9.65 -19.54
C VAL A 180 6.92 -8.29 -19.59
N LEU A 181 8.14 -8.20 -19.06
CA LEU A 181 8.97 -7.01 -19.24
C LEU A 181 9.32 -6.87 -20.73
N TYR A 182 8.86 -5.81 -21.38
CA TYR A 182 9.22 -5.50 -22.77
C TYR A 182 10.56 -4.76 -22.85
N GLN A 183 10.76 -3.77 -22.00
CA GLN A 183 12.00 -2.99 -21.99
C GLN A 183 12.31 -2.46 -20.60
N GLU A 184 13.60 -2.47 -20.24
CA GLU A 184 14.14 -1.86 -19.04
C GLU A 184 15.30 -0.96 -19.41
N ASN A 185 15.31 0.24 -18.83
CA ASN A 185 16.40 1.20 -18.95
C ASN A 185 16.86 1.58 -17.54
N GLN A 186 18.12 1.28 -17.21
CA GLN A 186 18.71 1.60 -15.91
C GLN A 186 20.13 2.16 -16.07
N THR A 187 20.49 3.07 -15.17
CA THR A 187 21.84 3.63 -15.04
C THR A 187 22.50 3.08 -13.77
N HIS A 188 23.71 2.55 -13.91
CA HIS A 188 24.56 2.08 -12.80
C HIS A 188 25.95 2.73 -12.91
N GLY A 189 26.20 3.77 -12.10
CA GLY A 189 27.41 4.59 -12.23
C GLY A 189 27.45 5.30 -13.59
N SER A 190 28.53 5.10 -14.36
CA SER A 190 28.64 5.62 -15.73
C SER A 190 28.05 4.69 -16.79
N LEU A 191 27.58 3.50 -16.40
CA LEU A 191 27.00 2.54 -17.33
C LEU A 191 25.49 2.77 -17.43
N ASN A 192 24.98 2.75 -18.65
CA ASN A 192 23.56 2.71 -18.93
C ASN A 192 23.30 1.43 -19.70
N TYR A 193 22.34 0.64 -19.25
CA TYR A 193 21.96 -0.55 -19.99
C TYR A 193 20.49 -0.50 -20.37
N VAL A 194 20.23 -1.13 -21.52
CA VAL A 194 18.93 -1.25 -22.14
C VAL A 194 18.70 -2.73 -22.38
N LEU A 195 17.74 -3.30 -21.67
CA LEU A 195 17.25 -4.66 -21.89
C LEU A 195 15.97 -4.56 -22.74
N THR A 196 15.90 -5.27 -23.86
CA THR A 196 14.74 -5.22 -24.77
C THR A 196 14.32 -6.63 -25.18
N LEU A 197 13.04 -6.93 -25.02
CA LEU A 197 12.43 -8.19 -25.40
C LEU A 197 12.50 -8.37 -26.92
N ARG A 198 12.91 -9.55 -27.36
CA ARG A 198 12.94 -9.95 -28.78
C ARG A 198 11.85 -10.95 -29.10
N ASN A 199 11.59 -11.88 -28.18
CA ASN A 199 10.65 -12.97 -28.37
C ASN A 199 10.18 -13.50 -27.00
N PHE A 200 8.96 -14.00 -26.95
CA PHE A 200 8.46 -14.76 -25.80
C PHE A 200 7.44 -15.81 -26.23
N SER A 201 7.25 -16.82 -25.39
CA SER A 201 6.13 -17.75 -25.49
C SER A 201 5.43 -17.84 -24.15
N LEU A 202 4.10 -17.88 -24.19
CA LEU A 202 3.25 -18.05 -23.02
C LEU A 202 2.87 -19.53 -22.83
N SER A 203 2.53 -19.90 -21.60
CA SER A 203 1.95 -21.21 -21.30
C SER A 203 0.65 -21.41 -22.07
N GLN A 204 0.42 -22.63 -22.57
CA GLN A 204 -0.86 -22.97 -23.20
C GLN A 204 -1.98 -23.03 -22.15
N ASP A 205 -1.65 -23.47 -20.94
CA ASP A 205 -2.58 -23.52 -19.82
C ASP A 205 -2.82 -22.12 -19.27
N ILE A 206 -4.10 -21.76 -19.21
CA ILE A 206 -4.58 -20.58 -18.50
C ILE A 206 -4.61 -20.92 -17.01
N GLN A 207 -3.82 -20.19 -16.24
CA GLN A 207 -3.84 -20.26 -14.79
C GLN A 207 -5.04 -19.44 -14.28
N THR A 208 -5.77 -20.00 -13.32
CA THR A 208 -6.86 -19.31 -12.63
C THR A 208 -6.51 -19.11 -11.17
N LEU A 209 -6.83 -17.94 -10.64
CA LEU A 209 -6.71 -17.67 -9.21
C LEU A 209 -8.00 -18.03 -8.48
N ASN A 210 -7.84 -18.47 -7.23
CA ASN A 210 -8.93 -18.44 -6.30
C ASN A 210 -9.08 -16.98 -5.85
N VAL A 211 -10.18 -16.35 -6.24
CA VAL A 211 -10.50 -15.02 -5.71
C VAL A 211 -11.19 -15.23 -4.37
N THR A 212 -10.75 -14.52 -3.32
CA THR A 212 -11.48 -14.56 -2.06
C THR A 212 -12.84 -13.89 -2.29
N GLN A 213 -13.94 -14.63 -2.12
CA GLN A 213 -15.30 -14.11 -2.32
C GLN A 213 -15.71 -13.05 -1.28
N THR A 214 -14.83 -12.74 -0.32
CA THR A 214 -15.07 -11.77 0.74
C THR A 214 -15.00 -10.35 0.19
N GLN A 215 -16.04 -9.55 0.46
CA GLN A 215 -15.93 -8.08 0.37
C GLN A 215 -14.75 -7.62 1.26
N GLY A 216 -14.14 -6.49 0.90
CA GLY A 216 -13.07 -5.90 1.72
C GLY A 216 -13.50 -5.70 3.18
N TYR A 217 -12.53 -5.65 4.08
CA TYR A 217 -12.79 -5.39 5.51
C TYR A 217 -12.41 -3.96 5.83
N LEU A 218 -13.41 -3.18 6.22
CA LEU A 218 -13.25 -1.79 6.59
C LEU A 218 -13.09 -1.64 8.10
N TYR A 219 -12.10 -0.87 8.52
CA TYR A 219 -11.82 -0.54 9.91
C TYR A 219 -11.85 0.98 10.10
N SER A 220 -12.48 1.43 11.19
CA SER A 220 -12.29 2.78 11.70
C SER A 220 -10.93 2.87 12.37
N ASN A 221 -10.10 3.82 11.94
CA ASN A 221 -8.87 4.17 12.63
C ASN A 221 -9.15 5.30 13.63
N LEU A 222 -8.79 5.07 14.90
CA LEU A 222 -8.99 6.03 15.97
C LEU A 222 -7.65 6.33 16.65
N THR A 223 -7.29 7.59 16.80
CA THR A 223 -6.08 8.00 17.52
C THR A 223 -6.43 8.59 18.87
N TYR A 224 -5.62 8.29 19.88
CA TYR A 224 -5.84 8.84 21.21
C TYR A 224 -5.47 10.33 21.23
N SER A 225 -6.42 11.17 21.64
CA SER A 225 -6.22 12.60 21.82
C SER A 225 -6.05 12.90 23.31
N SER A 226 -4.86 13.37 23.69
CA SER A 226 -4.57 13.77 25.08
C SER A 226 -5.44 14.95 25.55
N PHE A 227 -5.88 15.80 24.62
CA PHE A 227 -6.75 16.94 24.88
C PHE A 227 -8.17 16.51 25.28
N SER A 228 -8.75 15.57 24.53
CA SER A 228 -10.10 15.08 24.80
C SER A 228 -10.13 13.84 25.72
N ARG A 229 -8.95 13.27 26.03
CA ARG A 229 -8.75 12.04 26.79
C ARG A 229 -9.57 10.87 26.26
N THR A 230 -9.77 10.83 24.95
CA THR A 230 -10.51 9.77 24.27
C THR A 230 -9.90 9.51 22.89
N PHE A 231 -10.23 8.35 22.33
CA PHE A 231 -9.96 8.05 20.94
C PHE A 231 -10.87 8.89 20.03
N GLN A 232 -10.27 9.48 19.00
CA GLN A 232 -10.95 10.29 17.99
C GLN A 232 -10.76 9.65 16.61
N PRO A 233 -11.79 9.63 15.74
CA PRO A 233 -11.64 9.15 14.38
C PRO A 233 -10.56 9.93 13.62
N SER A 234 -9.59 9.22 13.08
CA SER A 234 -8.50 9.76 12.26
C SER A 234 -8.62 9.38 10.78
N GLY A 235 -9.41 8.36 10.46
CA GLY A 235 -9.65 7.90 9.09
C GLY A 235 -10.18 6.47 9.08
N TYR A 236 -10.15 5.84 7.90
CA TYR A 236 -10.49 4.43 7.76
C TYR A 236 -9.36 3.66 7.08
N LEU A 237 -9.26 2.37 7.39
CA LEU A 237 -8.38 1.43 6.72
C LEU A 237 -9.23 0.34 6.09
N GLU A 238 -9.02 0.08 4.81
CA GLU A 238 -9.67 -1.02 4.12
C GLU A 238 -8.66 -2.06 3.67
N TYR A 239 -8.92 -3.31 4.01
CA TYR A 239 -8.13 -4.45 3.59
C TYR A 239 -8.89 -5.21 2.51
N VAL A 240 -8.26 -5.39 1.36
CA VAL A 240 -8.81 -6.12 0.22
C VAL A 240 -7.89 -7.26 -0.15
N TYR A 241 -8.47 -8.41 -0.47
CA TYR A 241 -7.72 -9.62 -0.80
C TYR A 241 -7.95 -10.00 -2.27
N PRO A 242 -7.26 -9.37 -3.22
CA PRO A 242 -7.57 -9.52 -4.64
C PRO A 242 -7.30 -10.92 -5.20
N ALA A 243 -6.46 -11.72 -4.55
CA ALA A 243 -6.00 -13.00 -5.08
C ALA A 243 -5.50 -13.93 -3.98
N GLU A 244 -5.87 -15.21 -4.09
CA GLU A 244 -5.19 -16.33 -3.45
C GLU A 244 -4.50 -17.19 -4.53
N PHE A 245 -3.20 -17.37 -4.37
CA PHE A 245 -2.37 -18.15 -5.28
C PHE A 245 -2.12 -19.55 -4.72
N PRO A 246 -1.82 -20.54 -5.59
CA PRO A 246 -1.41 -21.88 -5.15
C PRO A 246 -0.28 -21.85 -4.11
N GLY A 247 -0.36 -22.74 -3.11
CA GLY A 247 0.60 -22.79 -2.02
C GLY A 247 0.25 -21.92 -0.81
N GLY A 248 -0.97 -21.37 -0.75
CA GLY A 248 -1.45 -20.58 0.40
C GLY A 248 -0.92 -19.15 0.44
N LEU A 249 -0.43 -18.65 -0.69
CA LEU A 249 0.01 -17.26 -0.82
C LEU A 249 -1.19 -16.36 -1.07
N LEU A 250 -1.29 -15.29 -0.31
CA LEU A 250 -2.36 -14.31 -0.36
C LEU A 250 -1.80 -12.97 -0.86
N ALA A 251 -2.52 -12.29 -1.75
CA ALA A 251 -2.32 -10.88 -1.99
C ALA A 251 -3.28 -10.07 -1.10
N SER A 252 -2.75 -9.06 -0.41
CA SER A 252 -3.46 -8.17 0.51
C SER A 252 -3.12 -6.73 0.17
N ALA A 253 -4.11 -5.97 -0.27
CA ALA A 253 -4.01 -4.53 -0.48
C ALA A 253 -4.58 -3.81 0.75
N VAL A 254 -3.82 -2.86 1.29
CA VAL A 254 -4.27 -2.01 2.41
C VAL A 254 -4.42 -0.59 1.90
N TYR A 255 -5.64 -0.06 1.98
CA TYR A 255 -6.01 1.28 1.57
C TYR A 255 -6.23 2.18 2.78
N GLN A 256 -5.57 3.33 2.78
CA GLN A 256 -5.92 4.43 3.67
C GLN A 256 -7.06 5.20 3.03
N VAL A 257 -8.24 5.10 3.62
CA VAL A 257 -9.43 5.77 3.14
C VAL A 257 -9.58 7.05 3.97
N GLU A 258 -9.02 8.12 3.45
CA GLU A 258 -9.13 9.47 4.00
C GLU A 258 -10.10 10.27 3.13
N PRO A 259 -11.12 10.92 3.73
CA PRO A 259 -11.94 11.88 3.00
C PRO A 259 -11.11 13.13 2.70
N PHE A 260 -10.43 13.16 1.56
CA PHE A 260 -9.75 14.35 1.04
C PHE A 260 -10.67 15.11 0.06
N GLN A 261 -10.66 16.44 0.15
CA GLN A 261 -11.52 17.33 -0.65
C GLN A 261 -11.42 17.05 -2.15
N ALA A 262 -12.54 16.78 -2.81
CA ALA A 262 -12.65 16.67 -4.28
C ALA A 262 -11.73 15.61 -4.95
N PHE A 263 -11.08 14.74 -4.18
CA PHE A 263 -10.27 13.64 -4.70
C PHE A 263 -11.01 12.30 -4.53
N PRO A 264 -10.81 11.34 -5.45
CA PRO A 264 -11.24 9.97 -5.24
C PRO A 264 -10.52 9.36 -4.03
N LEU A 265 -11.15 8.37 -3.42
CA LEU A 265 -10.72 7.79 -2.15
C LEU A 265 -9.35 7.10 -2.26
N GLY A 266 -8.46 7.43 -1.33
CA GLY A 266 -7.11 6.87 -1.26
C GLY A 266 -6.09 7.92 -0.83
N GLY A 267 -5.85 8.02 0.48
CA GLY A 267 -4.72 8.79 1.02
C GLY A 267 -3.39 8.14 0.60
N PHE A 268 -2.33 8.94 0.55
CA PHE A 268 -0.99 8.39 0.36
C PHE A 268 -0.52 7.74 1.66
N THR A 269 -0.02 6.51 1.59
CA THR A 269 0.71 5.89 2.69
C THR A 269 2.21 5.99 2.46
N SER A 270 2.99 6.01 3.54
CA SER A 270 4.45 6.00 3.46
C SER A 270 4.97 4.57 3.44
N PHE A 271 5.75 4.23 2.41
CA PHE A 271 6.44 2.94 2.29
C PHE A 271 7.89 3.19 1.88
N HIS A 272 8.84 2.75 2.71
CA HIS A 272 10.28 3.03 2.54
C HIS A 272 10.59 4.52 2.26
N ASN A 273 9.99 5.43 3.03
CA ASN A 273 10.12 6.89 2.91
C ASN A 273 9.56 7.49 1.60
N MET A 274 8.74 6.75 0.85
CA MET A 274 8.04 7.26 -0.33
C MET A 274 6.54 7.20 -0.15
N PHE A 275 5.85 8.21 -0.68
CA PHE A 275 4.40 8.25 -0.70
C PHE A 275 3.88 7.40 -1.85
N VAL A 276 3.05 6.41 -1.52
CA VAL A 276 2.40 5.49 -2.46
C VAL A 276 0.90 5.50 -2.22
N ASN A 277 0.09 5.31 -3.26
CA ASN A 277 -1.37 5.26 -3.14
C ASN A 277 -1.83 4.01 -2.36
N PHE A 278 -1.12 2.89 -2.52
CA PHE A 278 -1.36 1.67 -1.76
C PHE A 278 -0.13 0.75 -1.80
N VAL A 279 -0.13 -0.23 -0.91
CA VAL A 279 0.85 -1.32 -0.87
C VAL A 279 0.11 -2.64 -1.08
N LEU A 280 0.52 -3.39 -2.10
CA LEU A 280 0.08 -4.76 -2.34
C LEU A 280 1.07 -5.73 -1.68
N ASN A 281 0.66 -6.33 -0.57
CA ASN A 281 1.47 -7.30 0.16
C ASN A 281 1.18 -8.71 -0.34
N VAL A 282 2.20 -9.47 -0.72
CA VAL A 282 2.06 -10.81 -1.30
C VAL A 282 2.92 -11.78 -0.51
N GLY A 283 2.30 -12.80 0.08
CA GLY A 283 3.01 -13.77 0.91
C GLY A 283 2.07 -14.69 1.65
N ASN A 284 2.59 -15.48 2.59
CA ASN A 284 1.73 -16.23 3.49
C ASN A 284 0.96 -15.25 4.38
N MET A 285 -0.29 -15.59 4.70
CA MET A 285 -1.18 -14.77 5.54
C MET A 285 -0.57 -14.40 6.91
N THR A 286 0.36 -15.22 7.43
CA THR A 286 1.09 -14.95 8.68
C THR A 286 2.25 -13.98 8.56
N GLN A 287 2.72 -13.70 7.34
CA GLN A 287 3.92 -12.92 7.04
C GLN A 287 3.59 -11.57 6.38
N ILE A 288 2.33 -11.33 6.05
CA ILE A 288 1.86 -10.08 5.45
C ILE A 288 0.80 -9.43 6.32
N PRO A 289 0.61 -8.10 6.22
CA PRO A 289 -0.53 -7.43 6.83
C PRO A 289 -1.85 -8.03 6.35
N SER A 290 -2.60 -8.64 7.26
CA SER A 290 -3.95 -9.16 7.02
C SER A 290 -4.83 -8.99 8.27
N ASN A 291 -6.11 -9.32 8.15
CA ASN A 291 -7.06 -9.32 9.27
C ASN A 291 -7.26 -10.72 9.85
N PHE A 292 -6.64 -11.73 9.25
CA PHE A 292 -6.82 -13.10 9.65
C PHE A 292 -5.81 -13.46 10.74
N VAL A 293 -6.33 -14.03 11.82
CA VAL A 293 -5.57 -14.38 13.02
C VAL A 293 -5.54 -15.90 13.15
N ILE A 294 -4.35 -16.47 13.23
CA ILE A 294 -4.19 -17.90 13.50
C ILE A 294 -4.29 -18.13 15.00
N VAL A 295 -5.33 -18.84 15.43
CA VAL A 295 -5.61 -19.13 16.84
C VAL A 295 -5.26 -20.58 17.17
N ASN A 296 -4.48 -20.79 18.23
CA ASN A 296 -4.08 -22.11 18.75
C ASN A 296 -4.33 -22.19 20.26
N GLY A 297 -5.61 -22.22 20.65
CA GLY A 297 -6.01 -22.28 22.05
C GLY A 297 -5.59 -21.02 22.82
N SER A 298 -4.58 -21.15 23.69
CA SER A 298 -4.09 -20.05 24.54
C SER A 298 -3.13 -19.08 23.84
N SER A 299 -2.81 -19.29 22.57
CA SER A 299 -1.99 -18.39 21.78
C SER A 299 -2.65 -18.02 20.46
N ALA A 300 -2.26 -16.86 19.93
CA ALA A 300 -2.62 -16.41 18.59
C ALA A 300 -1.38 -15.84 17.88
N THR A 301 -1.37 -15.92 16.56
CA THR A 301 -0.35 -15.28 15.72
C THR A 301 -1.04 -14.39 14.70
N TRP A 302 -0.62 -13.13 14.65
CA TRP A 302 -1.15 -12.12 13.73
C TRP A 302 -0.01 -11.24 13.22
N ASN A 303 0.09 -11.07 11.90
CA ASN A 303 1.15 -10.29 11.23
C ASN A 303 2.58 -10.63 11.74
N GLY A 304 2.87 -11.91 11.98
CA GLY A 304 4.16 -12.40 12.46
C GLY A 304 4.41 -12.24 13.96
N VAL A 305 3.49 -11.61 14.70
CA VAL A 305 3.60 -11.38 16.15
C VAL A 305 2.78 -12.41 16.92
N ALA A 306 3.38 -12.96 17.99
CA ALA A 306 2.72 -13.91 18.87
C ALA A 306 2.03 -13.19 20.05
N TYR A 307 0.79 -13.58 20.32
CA TYR A 307 -0.05 -13.04 21.38
C TYR A 307 -0.51 -14.15 22.32
N THR A 308 -0.71 -13.82 23.60
CA THR A 308 -1.20 -14.73 24.64
C THR A 308 -2.64 -14.42 25.03
N LEU A 309 -3.45 -15.45 25.24
CA LEU A 309 -4.86 -15.28 25.61
C LEU A 309 -4.98 -14.63 27.00
N VAL A 310 -5.80 -13.59 27.07
CA VAL A 310 -6.16 -12.89 28.32
C VAL A 310 -7.52 -13.37 28.83
N GLY A 311 -8.45 -13.62 27.91
CA GLY A 311 -9.81 -14.06 28.25
C GLY A 311 -10.77 -13.84 27.10
N ASN A 312 -12.07 -13.91 27.40
CA ASN A 312 -13.14 -13.65 26.44
C ASN A 312 -13.99 -12.47 26.93
N THR A 313 -14.47 -11.64 26.02
CA THR A 313 -15.37 -10.53 26.33
C THR A 313 -16.44 -10.35 25.25
N LEU A 314 -17.41 -9.48 25.52
CA LEU A 314 -18.40 -9.04 24.56
C LEU A 314 -18.04 -7.65 24.04
N LEU A 315 -18.05 -7.48 22.73
CA LEU A 315 -17.71 -6.23 22.06
C LEU A 315 -18.91 -5.74 21.26
N ASN A 316 -19.27 -4.47 21.43
CA ASN A 316 -20.39 -3.85 20.73
C ASN A 316 -19.89 -3.21 19.43
N LEU A 317 -20.29 -3.77 18.30
CA LEU A 317 -20.06 -3.24 16.97
C LEU A 317 -21.32 -2.54 16.44
N SER A 318 -21.19 -1.83 15.32
CA SER A 318 -22.32 -1.11 14.70
C SER A 318 -23.49 -2.02 14.29
N ASN A 319 -23.25 -3.31 14.06
CA ASN A 319 -24.27 -4.29 13.68
C ASN A 319 -24.73 -5.22 14.82
N GLY A 320 -24.23 -5.02 16.05
CA GLY A 320 -24.59 -5.83 17.21
C GLY A 320 -23.42 -6.18 18.13
N THR A 321 -23.67 -7.03 19.11
CA THR A 321 -22.67 -7.50 20.07
C THR A 321 -22.06 -8.83 19.60
N VAL A 322 -20.73 -8.91 19.60
CA VAL A 322 -19.98 -10.12 19.21
C VAL A 322 -19.14 -10.60 20.38
N GLN A 323 -19.11 -11.92 20.61
CA GLN A 323 -18.19 -12.54 21.54
C GLN A 323 -16.81 -12.66 20.92
N VAL A 324 -15.80 -12.13 21.61
CA VAL A 324 -14.41 -12.08 21.13
C VAL A 324 -13.47 -12.69 22.16
N SER A 325 -12.41 -13.35 21.67
CA SER A 325 -11.25 -13.73 22.47
C SER A 325 -10.22 -12.61 22.42
N VAL A 326 -9.70 -12.23 23.59
CA VAL A 326 -8.75 -11.13 23.75
C VAL A 326 -7.36 -11.69 23.93
N TYR A 327 -6.43 -11.29 23.08
CA TYR A 327 -5.02 -11.67 23.19
C TYR A 327 -4.14 -10.45 23.39
N LYS A 328 -3.00 -10.63 24.06
CA LYS A 328 -2.05 -9.57 24.43
C LYS A 328 -0.65 -9.87 23.93
N HIS A 329 0.02 -8.84 23.43
CA HIS A 329 1.45 -8.81 23.19
C HIS A 329 2.08 -7.65 23.95
N VAL A 330 3.26 -7.87 24.52
CA VAL A 330 4.04 -6.84 25.22
C VAL A 330 5.43 -6.83 24.61
N GLU A 331 5.81 -5.68 24.06
CA GLU A 331 7.15 -5.45 23.56
C GLU A 331 7.99 -4.76 24.62
N THR A 332 9.18 -5.28 24.89
CA THR A 332 10.10 -4.75 25.89
C THR A 332 11.44 -4.39 25.25
N ILE A 333 11.92 -3.17 25.49
CA ILE A 333 13.27 -2.72 25.11
C ILE A 333 14.10 -2.65 26.39
N GLY A 334 15.01 -3.61 26.57
CA GLY A 334 15.69 -3.82 27.85
C GLY A 334 14.68 -4.15 28.95
N ASN A 335 14.61 -3.30 29.97
CA ASN A 335 13.69 -3.47 31.12
C ASN A 335 12.44 -2.57 31.03
N ILE A 336 12.24 -1.86 29.91
CA ILE A 336 11.12 -0.93 29.73
C ILE A 336 10.09 -1.59 28.83
N THR A 337 8.82 -1.58 29.26
CA THR A 337 7.71 -1.91 28.36
C THR A 337 7.61 -0.80 27.31
N ALA A 338 7.97 -1.12 26.07
CA ALA A 338 7.97 -0.17 24.96
C ALA A 338 6.55 -0.01 24.40
N SER A 339 5.86 -1.12 24.18
CA SER A 339 4.49 -1.14 23.69
C SER A 339 3.68 -2.30 24.29
N THR A 340 2.36 -2.14 24.30
CA THR A 340 1.40 -3.21 24.61
C THR A 340 0.31 -3.16 23.56
N THR A 341 0.00 -4.32 23.01
CA THR A 341 -1.04 -4.48 21.98
C THR A 341 -2.05 -5.51 22.45
N TYR A 342 -3.34 -5.15 22.41
CA TYR A 342 -4.44 -6.08 22.56
C TYR A 342 -5.12 -6.29 21.20
N ILE A 343 -5.40 -7.54 20.87
CA ILE A 343 -6.21 -7.89 19.70
C ILE A 343 -7.46 -8.64 20.16
N TYR A 344 -8.59 -8.30 19.56
CA TYR A 344 -9.89 -8.89 19.82
C TYR A 344 -10.29 -9.69 18.59
N VAL A 345 -10.49 -10.99 18.76
CA VAL A 345 -10.61 -11.93 17.65
C VAL A 345 -11.94 -12.67 17.72
N ALA A 346 -12.66 -12.72 16.61
CA ALA A 346 -13.85 -13.55 16.44
C ALA A 346 -13.70 -14.42 15.18
N ASN A 347 -13.87 -15.73 15.31
CA ASN A 347 -13.80 -16.69 14.20
C ASN A 347 -12.51 -16.57 13.35
N GLY A 348 -11.37 -16.28 13.99
CA GLY A 348 -10.10 -16.08 13.28
C GLY A 348 -9.98 -14.77 12.52
N LEU A 349 -10.88 -13.80 12.73
CA LEU A 349 -10.83 -12.45 12.19
C LEU A 349 -10.52 -11.43 13.31
N LEU A 350 -9.65 -10.48 13.02
CA LEU A 350 -9.43 -9.30 13.85
C LEU A 350 -10.68 -8.42 13.84
N VAL A 351 -11.30 -8.23 15.00
CA VAL A 351 -12.45 -7.35 15.19
C VAL A 351 -12.00 -5.97 15.67
N GLU A 352 -11.00 -5.95 16.55
CA GLU A 352 -10.45 -4.72 17.10
C GLU A 352 -8.97 -4.91 17.47
N GLU A 353 -8.19 -3.84 17.30
CA GLU A 353 -6.83 -3.71 17.81
C GLU A 353 -6.76 -2.50 18.73
N GLU A 354 -6.12 -2.64 19.88
CA GLU A 354 -5.76 -1.54 20.76
C GLU A 354 -4.24 -1.55 20.98
N TYR A 355 -3.56 -0.55 20.43
CA TYR A 355 -2.13 -0.38 20.56
C TYR A 355 -1.80 0.79 21.47
N ASN A 356 -0.86 0.59 22.40
CA ASN A 356 -0.37 1.62 23.28
C ASN A 356 1.16 1.55 23.40
N GLN A 357 1.82 2.60 22.96
CA GLN A 357 3.25 2.81 23.06
C GLN A 357 3.58 3.78 24.18
N SER A 358 4.52 3.38 25.03
CA SER A 358 5.02 4.17 26.15
C SER A 358 6.42 4.73 25.91
N TYR A 359 7.18 4.18 24.94
CA TYR A 359 8.55 4.58 24.62
C TYR A 359 8.89 4.34 23.14
N PRO A 360 9.69 5.18 22.44
CA PRO A 360 10.33 6.43 22.90
C PRO A 360 9.39 7.64 23.01
N GLY A 361 8.12 7.49 22.61
CA GLY A 361 7.10 8.51 22.77
C GLY A 361 5.73 7.89 23.01
N GLY A 362 4.87 8.62 23.72
CA GLY A 362 3.49 8.18 23.98
C GLY A 362 2.65 8.25 22.72
N TYR A 363 2.16 7.10 22.24
CA TYR A 363 1.27 7.02 21.10
C TYR A 363 0.28 5.88 21.33
N ALA A 364 -1.00 6.10 21.05
CA ALA A 364 -2.00 5.06 21.15
C ALA A 364 -3.00 5.20 20.00
N PHE A 365 -3.36 4.08 19.41
CA PHE A 365 -4.39 3.99 18.39
C PHE A 365 -5.25 2.77 18.62
N LYS A 366 -6.41 2.80 17.98
CA LYS A 366 -7.39 1.74 18.01
C LYS A 366 -7.97 1.53 16.62
N LEU A 367 -7.96 0.29 16.14
CA LEU A 367 -8.66 -0.11 14.91
C LEU A 367 -9.92 -0.87 15.29
N VAL A 368 -11.07 -0.51 14.72
CA VAL A 368 -12.35 -1.19 15.00
C VAL A 368 -13.02 -1.57 13.69
N LEU A 369 -13.34 -2.84 13.52
CA LEU A 369 -14.05 -3.35 12.34
C LEU A 369 -15.41 -2.67 12.19
N ILE A 370 -15.73 -2.25 10.97
CA ILE A 370 -17.05 -1.80 10.54
C ILE A 370 -17.69 -2.94 9.74
N PRO A 371 -18.56 -3.76 10.36
CA PRO A 371 -19.08 -4.96 9.70
C PRO A 371 -19.93 -4.60 8.48
N ASN A 372 -19.75 -5.36 7.39
CA ASN A 372 -20.40 -5.10 6.09
C ASN A 372 -20.18 -3.67 5.57
N GLY A 373 -19.14 -2.99 6.05
CA GLY A 373 -18.75 -1.67 5.60
C GLY A 373 -17.97 -1.77 4.29
N TYR A 374 -18.38 -0.98 3.31
CA TYR A 374 -17.71 -0.83 2.02
C TYR A 374 -17.80 0.63 1.60
N ILE A 375 -16.71 1.20 1.12
CA ILE A 375 -16.65 2.61 0.70
C ILE A 375 -16.28 2.65 -0.79
N ASP A 376 -17.27 2.67 -1.69
CA ASP A 376 -17.05 2.74 -3.14
C ASP A 376 -15.95 3.76 -3.51
N PRO A 377 -14.90 3.38 -4.27
CA PRO A 377 -13.71 4.21 -4.39
C PRO A 377 -13.95 5.42 -5.29
N ASN A 378 -15.06 5.39 -6.05
CA ASN A 378 -15.55 6.50 -6.87
C ASN A 378 -16.52 7.41 -6.09
N GLN A 379 -16.87 7.07 -4.84
CA GLN A 379 -17.60 8.00 -3.99
C GLN A 379 -16.69 9.16 -3.59
N HIS A 380 -17.12 10.36 -3.94
CA HIS A 380 -16.53 11.58 -3.41
C HIS A 380 -17.22 11.91 -2.09
N PHE A 381 -16.45 12.02 -1.01
CA PHE A 381 -17.01 12.52 0.23
C PHE A 381 -17.22 14.04 0.09
N PRO A 382 -18.39 14.56 0.48
CA PRO A 382 -18.57 15.99 0.57
C PRO A 382 -17.54 16.55 1.56
N ASP A 383 -17.02 17.71 1.22
CA ASP A 383 -16.09 18.44 2.04
C ASP A 383 -16.72 18.80 3.39
N VAL A 384 -16.41 18.03 4.44
CA VAL A 384 -16.75 18.35 5.83
C VAL A 384 -15.59 18.99 6.59
N THR A 385 -14.40 19.07 5.99
CA THR A 385 -13.17 19.61 6.62
C THR A 385 -12.67 20.91 5.99
N GLY A 386 -13.28 21.40 4.93
CA GLY A 386 -13.13 22.76 4.36
C GLY A 386 -13.82 23.83 5.18
N TYR A 387 -14.21 23.48 6.39
CA TYR A 387 -14.29 24.43 7.45
C TYR A 387 -12.88 24.86 7.83
N SER A 388 -12.54 26.10 7.44
CA SER A 388 -11.51 26.87 8.14
C SER A 388 -11.69 26.66 9.66
N ASN A 389 -10.57 26.58 10.38
CA ASN A 389 -10.44 26.34 11.83
C ASN A 389 -11.26 27.27 12.76
N ASP A 390 -12.21 28.04 12.24
CA ASP A 390 -13.14 28.88 12.97
C ASP A 390 -14.51 28.21 13.24
N THR A 391 -14.79 27.05 12.63
CA THR A 391 -16.07 26.35 12.80
C THR A 391 -15.94 24.82 12.76
N LEU A 392 -15.73 24.22 13.93
CA LEU A 392 -16.04 22.79 14.16
C LEU A 392 -17.57 22.56 14.02
N PRO A 393 -18.03 21.35 13.61
CA PRO A 393 -19.45 20.98 13.69
C PRO A 393 -19.97 20.91 15.13
N TYR A 394 -19.08 21.00 16.12
CA TYR A 394 -19.39 21.37 17.49
C TYR A 394 -18.53 22.57 17.87
N LYS A 395 -19.12 23.77 17.82
CA LYS A 395 -18.48 24.97 18.35
C LYS A 395 -18.08 24.69 19.81
N PRO A 396 -16.78 24.76 20.19
CA PRO A 396 -16.42 24.77 21.59
C PRO A 396 -17.09 26.01 22.17
N VAL A 397 -18.12 25.81 23.00
CA VAL A 397 -18.72 26.92 23.71
C VAL A 397 -17.61 27.45 24.62
N HIS A 398 -17.18 28.70 24.38
CA HIS A 398 -16.19 29.37 25.22
C HIS A 398 -16.57 29.12 26.69
N PRO A 399 -15.63 28.74 27.60
CA PRO A 399 -15.97 28.33 28.96
C PRO A 399 -16.88 29.34 29.69
N THR A 400 -16.69 30.62 29.37
CA THR A 400 -17.50 31.75 29.84
C THR A 400 -18.94 31.73 29.30
N SER A 401 -19.14 31.44 28.01
CA SER A 401 -20.46 31.30 27.40
C SER A 401 -21.17 30.05 27.90
N ALA A 402 -20.44 28.94 28.10
CA ALA A 402 -20.99 27.69 28.64
C ALA A 402 -21.49 27.92 30.07
N PHE A 403 -20.68 28.58 30.92
CA PHE A 403 -21.10 28.97 32.26
C PHE A 403 -22.35 29.85 32.26
N VAL A 404 -22.44 30.85 31.38
CA VAL A 404 -23.62 31.72 31.26
C VAL A 404 -24.86 30.93 30.84
N TYR A 405 -24.75 30.04 29.85
CA TYR A 405 -25.88 29.18 29.45
C TYR A 405 -26.32 28.24 30.57
N THR A 406 -25.38 27.64 31.30
CA THR A 406 -25.71 26.78 32.45
C THR A 406 -26.37 27.58 33.56
N VAL A 407 -25.90 28.79 33.88
CA VAL A 407 -26.49 29.66 34.91
C VAL A 407 -27.91 30.10 34.50
N VAL A 408 -28.11 30.50 33.24
CA VAL A 408 -29.43 30.90 32.73
C VAL A 408 -30.40 29.72 32.73
N ALA A 409 -29.97 28.54 32.28
CA ALA A 409 -30.80 27.34 32.32
C ALA A 409 -31.17 26.95 33.76
N THR A 410 -30.22 27.01 34.69
CA THR A 410 -30.48 26.74 36.12
C THR A 410 -31.48 27.75 36.70
N LEU A 411 -31.35 29.04 36.37
CA LEU A 411 -32.30 30.08 36.81
C LEU A 411 -33.72 29.88 36.26
N ILE A 412 -33.84 29.48 35.00
CA ILE A 412 -35.14 29.17 34.38
C ILE A 412 -35.77 27.96 35.07
N ILE A 413 -35.01 26.90 35.32
CA ILE A 413 -35.50 25.70 36.04
C ILE A 413 -35.94 26.07 37.46
N VAL A 414 -35.15 26.87 38.19
CA VAL A 414 -35.52 27.34 39.53
C VAL A 414 -36.77 28.21 39.49
N ALA A 415 -36.91 29.12 38.53
CA ALA A 415 -38.11 29.95 38.38
C ALA A 415 -39.35 29.10 38.08
N ILE A 416 -39.24 28.10 37.19
CA ILE A 416 -40.30 27.14 36.91
C ILE A 416 -40.67 26.36 38.17
N LEU A 417 -39.69 25.85 38.91
CA LEU A 417 -39.92 25.14 40.17
C LEU A 417 -40.59 26.02 41.23
N VAL A 418 -40.18 27.28 41.37
CA VAL A 418 -40.81 28.24 42.30
C VAL A 418 -42.25 28.52 41.90
N ILE A 419 -42.53 28.69 40.61
CA ILE A 419 -43.90 28.89 40.10
C ILE A 419 -44.77 27.64 40.33
N LEU A 420 -44.23 26.45 40.10
CA LEU A 420 -44.90 25.17 40.36
C LEU A 420 -45.13 24.94 41.85
N HIS A 421 -44.16 25.26 42.71
CA HIS A 421 -44.26 25.09 44.15
C HIS A 421 -45.17 26.13 44.81
N ARG A 422 -45.44 27.26 44.15
CA ARG A 422 -46.41 28.28 44.60
C ARG A 422 -47.85 27.99 44.11
N ARG A 423 -48.02 26.97 43.25
CA ARG A 423 -49.33 26.49 42.75
C ARG A 423 -49.81 25.19 43.42
N LEU A 424 -48.93 24.51 44.16
CA LEU A 424 -49.28 23.53 45.20
C LEU A 424 -49.43 24.28 46.53
#